data_AF-A0A9X9LIY4-F1
#
_entry.id   AF-A0A9X9LIY4-F1
#
_cell.length_a   1.000
_cell.length_b   1.000
_cell.length_c   1.000
_cell.angle_alpha   90.00
_cell.angle_beta   90.00
_cell.angle_gamma   90.00
#
_symmetry.space_group_name_H-M   'P 1'
#
loop_
_entity.id
_entity.type
_entity.pdbx_description
1 polymer ?
#
loop_
_entity_poly.entity_id
_entity_poly.type
_entity_poly.pdbx_seq_one_letter_code
_entity_poly.pdbx_strand_id
1 'polypeptide(L)'
;MALWGISYNAVSLINLVTAVGISVEFVSHITRAFAVSTRPTRLERAKEATVFMGSAVFAGVAMTNLPGILVLGLAKAQLIQIFFFRLNLLITVLGLLH
;
A
#
# COMPACT_ATOMS: atom_id res chain seq x y z
N MET A 1 -0.37 10.41 9.94
CA MET A 1 0.86 10.97 10.55
C MET A 1 0.55 11.91 11.72
N ALA A 2 -0.13 13.04 11.49
CA ALA A 2 -0.45 14.01 12.54
C ALA A 2 -1.27 13.41 13.70
N LEU A 3 -2.33 12.65 13.37
CA LEU A 3 -3.16 11.96 14.37
C LEU A 3 -2.40 10.91 15.20
N TRP A 4 -1.26 10.42 14.71
CA TRP A 4 -0.45 9.40 15.39
C TRP A 4 0.87 9.97 15.96
N GLY A 5 0.98 11.30 16.04
CA GLY A 5 2.12 12.00 16.65
C GLY A 5 3.45 11.81 15.92
N ILE A 6 3.43 11.49 14.61
CA ILE A 6 4.65 11.35 13.81
C ILE A 6 5.10 12.74 13.36
N SER A 7 6.29 13.17 13.80
CA SER A 7 6.86 14.47 13.41
C SER A 7 7.31 14.47 11.94
N TYR A 8 7.19 15.64 11.31
CA TYR A 8 7.69 15.83 9.95
C TYR A 8 9.18 16.18 9.98
N ASN A 9 9.99 15.32 9.38
CA ASN A 9 11.44 15.44 9.24
C ASN A 9 11.93 14.69 7.98
N ALA A 10 13.24 14.73 7.71
CA ALA A 10 13.84 14.07 6.55
C ALA A 10 13.53 12.56 6.46
N VAL A 11 13.49 11.84 7.59
CA VAL A 11 13.18 10.39 7.61
C VAL A 11 11.72 10.16 7.23
N SER A 12 10.80 10.97 7.77
CA SER A 12 9.39 10.89 7.40
C SER A 12 9.14 11.27 5.94
N LEU A 13 9.91 12.21 5.39
CA LEU A 13 9.84 12.61 3.99
C LEU A 13 10.28 11.49 3.05
N ILE A 14 11.38 10.80 3.37
CA ILE A 14 11.83 9.63 2.58
C ILE A 14 10.73 8.55 2.56
N ASN A 15 10.12 8.25 3.70
CA ASN A 15 9.02 7.28 3.76
C ASN A 15 7.79 7.75 2.98
N LEU A 16 7.49 9.05 2.94
CA LEU A 16 6.40 9.59 2.11
C LEU A 16 6.70 9.45 0.62
N VAL A 17 7.95 9.67 0.19
CA VAL A 17 8.36 9.43 -1.21
C VAL A 17 8.22 7.95 -1.57
N THR A 18 8.64 7.06 -0.66
CA THR A 18 8.41 5.61 -0.81
C THR A 18 6.90 5.28 -0.90
N ALA A 19 6.06 5.95 -0.12
CA ALA A 19 4.60 5.77 -0.17
C ALA A 19 4.01 6.08 -1.55
N VAL A 20 4.48 7.16 -2.19
CA VAL A 20 4.07 7.52 -3.56
C VAL A 20 4.45 6.43 -4.55
N GLY A 21 5.64 5.83 -4.41
CA GLY A 21 6.06 4.71 -5.26
C GLY A 21 5.18 3.47 -5.06
N ILE A 22 4.98 3.06 -3.81
CA ILE A 22 4.19 1.86 -3.49
C ILE A 22 2.71 2.04 -3.87
N SER A 23 2.13 3.24 -3.76
CA SER A 23 0.72 3.45 -4.13
C SER A 23 0.46 3.19 -5.61
N VAL A 24 1.47 3.38 -6.48
CA VAL A 24 1.35 3.07 -7.92
C VAL A 24 1.11 1.57 -8.13
N GLU A 25 1.74 0.70 -7.36
CA GLU A 25 1.51 -0.75 -7.45
C GLU A 25 0.07 -1.14 -7.09
N PHE A 26 -0.58 -0.44 -6.14
CA PHE A 26 -1.97 -0.71 -5.80
C PHE A 26 -2.95 -0.23 -6.88
N VAL A 27 -2.71 0.95 -7.46
CA VAL A 27 -3.67 1.62 -8.35
C VAL A 27 -3.48 1.25 -9.83
N SER A 28 -2.24 1.21 -10.31
CA SER A 28 -1.95 1.12 -11.75
C SER A 28 -2.38 -0.22 -12.35
N HIS A 29 -2.15 -1.33 -11.66
CA HIS A 29 -2.49 -2.66 -12.15
C HIS A 29 -4.00 -2.83 -12.32
N ILE A 30 -4.78 -2.41 -11.31
CA ILE A 30 -6.25 -2.48 -11.34
C ILE A 30 -6.79 -1.54 -12.42
N THR A 31 -6.27 -0.32 -12.52
CA THR A 31 -6.67 0.66 -13.54
C THR A 31 -6.42 0.12 -14.94
N ARG A 32 -5.25 -0.48 -15.18
CA ARG A 32 -4.91 -1.10 -16.46
C ARG A 32 -5.80 -2.30 -16.77
N ALA A 33 -6.05 -3.17 -15.79
CA ALA A 33 -6.92 -4.34 -15.95
C ALA A 33 -8.35 -3.93 -16.34
N PHE A 34 -8.88 -2.86 -15.72
CA PHE A 34 -10.18 -2.30 -16.07
C PHE A 34 -10.19 -1.71 -17.49
N ALA A 35 -9.13 -0.97 -17.87
CA ALA A 35 -9.04 -0.28 -19.15
C ALA A 35 -8.92 -1.25 -20.35
N VAL A 36 -8.22 -2.38 -20.18
CA VAL A 36 -7.96 -3.36 -21.25
C VAL A 36 -9.06 -4.43 -21.35
N SER A 37 -10.00 -4.48 -20.40
CA SER A 37 -11.08 -5.47 -20.41
C SER A 37 -12.06 -5.26 -21.58
N THR A 38 -12.43 -6.37 -22.23
CA THR A 38 -13.38 -6.42 -23.36
C THR A 38 -14.84 -6.62 -22.94
N ARG A 39 -15.14 -6.59 -21.63
CA ARG A 39 -16.52 -6.77 -21.15
C ARG A 39 -17.43 -5.62 -21.61
N PRO A 40 -18.71 -5.91 -21.92
CA PRO A 40 -19.64 -4.93 -22.50
C PRO A 40 -20.01 -3.80 -21.54
N THR A 41 -20.06 -4.05 -20.22
CA THR A 41 -20.50 -3.03 -19.24
C THR A 41 -19.37 -2.62 -18.30
N ARG A 42 -19.43 -1.37 -17.82
CA ARG A 42 -18.48 -0.86 -16.82
C ARG A 42 -18.49 -1.69 -15.53
N LEU A 43 -19.66 -2.19 -15.12
CA LEU A 43 -19.79 -3.02 -13.92
C LEU A 43 -19.08 -4.37 -14.09
N GLU A 44 -19.20 -5.01 -15.25
CA GLU A 44 -18.51 -6.27 -15.54
C GLU A 44 -17.00 -6.10 -15.64
N ARG A 45 -16.53 -5.01 -16.27
CA ARG A 45 -15.10 -4.67 -16.29
C ARG A 45 -14.54 -4.45 -14.89
N ALA A 46 -15.30 -3.77 -14.02
CA ALA A 46 -14.91 -3.56 -12.62
C ALA A 46 -14.82 -4.89 -11.87
N LYS A 47 -15.85 -5.75 -11.98
CA LYS A 47 -15.86 -7.07 -11.34
C LYS A 47 -14.68 -7.93 -11.79
N GLU A 48 -14.40 -7.96 -13.10
CA GLU A 48 -13.28 -8.72 -13.66
C GLU A 48 -11.93 -8.19 -13.16
N ALA A 49 -11.69 -6.88 -13.26
CA ALA A 49 -10.46 -6.26 -12.79
C ALA A 49 -10.23 -6.49 -11.29
N THR A 50 -11.26 -6.34 -10.46
CA THR A 50 -11.17 -6.55 -9.01
C THR A 50 -10.89 -8.01 -8.66
N VAL A 51 -11.54 -8.98 -9.32
CA VAL A 51 -11.34 -10.40 -8.99
C VAL A 51 -9.96 -10.87 -9.41
N PHE A 52 -9.53 -10.60 -10.65
CA PHE A 52 -8.26 -11.11 -11.16
C PHE A 52 -7.07 -10.28 -10.70
N MET A 53 -7.12 -8.96 -10.88
CA MET A 53 -5.99 -8.11 -10.54
C MET A 53 -5.97 -7.76 -9.06
N GLY A 54 -7.13 -7.55 -8.44
CA GLY A 54 -7.20 -7.28 -7.00
C GLY A 54 -6.64 -8.44 -6.16
N SER A 55 -6.92 -9.69 -6.53
CA SER A 55 -6.34 -10.85 -5.84
C SER A 55 -4.82 -10.95 -6.03
N ALA A 56 -4.31 -10.67 -7.24
CA ALA A 56 -2.88 -10.63 -7.51
C ALA A 56 -2.15 -9.51 -6.76
N VAL A 57 -2.72 -8.30 -6.74
CA VAL A 57 -2.16 -7.15 -6.00
C VAL A 57 -2.19 -7.39 -4.49
N PHE A 58 -3.26 -7.98 -3.96
CA PHE A 58 -3.34 -8.35 -2.55
C PHE A 58 -2.28 -9.39 -2.18
N ALA A 59 -2.21 -10.50 -2.91
CA ALA A 59 -1.22 -11.56 -2.66
C ALA A 59 0.22 -11.10 -2.91
N GLY A 60 0.44 -10.20 -3.87
CA GLY A 60 1.75 -9.64 -4.17
C GLY A 60 2.15 -8.58 -3.16
N VAL A 61 1.50 -7.42 -3.19
CA VAL A 61 1.95 -6.22 -2.47
C VAL A 61 1.61 -6.27 -0.99
N ALA A 62 0.43 -6.76 -0.58
CA ALA A 62 0.05 -6.80 0.83
C ALA A 62 0.82 -7.87 1.58
N MET A 63 0.77 -9.11 1.07
CA MET A 63 1.32 -10.27 1.78
C MET A 63 2.85 -10.29 1.81
N THR A 64 3.53 -9.57 0.92
CA THR A 64 4.99 -9.42 0.99
C THR A 64 5.41 -8.29 1.94
N ASN A 65 4.72 -7.15 1.92
CA ASN A 65 5.08 -6.01 2.75
C ASN A 65 4.69 -6.20 4.23
N LEU A 66 3.52 -6.77 4.52
CA LEU A 66 3.01 -6.87 5.89
C LEU A 66 3.93 -7.67 6.83
N PRO A 67 4.42 -8.88 6.49
CA PRO A 67 5.35 -9.60 7.36
C PRO A 67 6.65 -8.82 7.63
N GLY A 68 7.20 -8.18 6.60
CA GLY A 68 8.41 -7.36 6.74
C GLY A 68 8.20 -6.17 7.68
N ILE A 69 7.06 -5.48 7.57
CA ILE A 69 6.71 -4.37 8.46
C ILE A 69 6.46 -4.88 9.89
N LEU A 70 5.73 -5.98 10.07
CA LEU A 70 5.40 -6.51 11.40
C LEU A 70 6.65 -6.86 12.22
N VAL A 71 7.70 -7.37 11.59
CA VAL A 71 8.98 -7.65 12.26
C VAL A 71 9.61 -6.37 12.83
N LEU A 72 9.42 -5.21 12.20
CA LEU A 72 9.93 -3.93 12.70
C LEU A 72 9.24 -3.49 14.00
N GLY A 73 8.05 -4.01 14.29
CA GLY A 73 7.36 -3.79 15.58
C GLY A 73 8.12 -4.40 16.76
N LEU A 74 8.95 -5.41 16.53
CA LEU A 74 9.79 -6.06 17.54
C LEU A 74 11.12 -5.33 17.78
N ALA A 75 11.43 -4.29 16.99
CA ALA A 75 12.65 -3.52 17.15
C ALA A 75 12.63 -2.73 18.47
N LYS A 76 13.76 -2.70 19.20
CA LYS A 76 13.88 -1.95 20.46
C LYS A 76 14.16 -0.45 20.28
N ALA A 77 14.44 0.00 19.05
CA ALA A 77 14.78 1.39 18.75
C ALA A 77 13.51 2.22 18.46
N GLN A 78 13.29 3.29 19.23
CA GLN A 78 12.11 4.15 19.07
C GLN A 78 11.99 4.78 17.67
N LEU A 79 13.13 5.13 17.05
CA LEU A 79 13.15 5.68 15.70
C LEU A 79 12.61 4.67 14.67
N ILE A 80 12.99 3.39 14.79
CA ILE A 80 12.48 2.32 13.91
C ILE A 80 10.99 2.09 14.15
N GLN A 81 10.57 2.00 15.41
CA GLN A 81 9.16 1.77 15.75
C GLN A 81 8.24 2.91 15.24
N ILE A 82 8.66 4.16 15.37
CA ILE A 82 7.81 5.31 15.00
C ILE A 82 7.87 5.56 13.48
N PHE A 83 9.06 5.71 12.91
CA PHE A 83 9.20 6.16 11.53
C PHE A 83 9.17 5.04 10.50
N PHE A 84 9.50 3.81 10.86
CA PHE A 84 9.52 2.69 9.91
C PHE A 84 8.38 1.72 10.15
N PHE A 85 8.07 1.35 11.39
CA PHE A 85 6.93 0.47 11.66
C PHE A 85 5.59 1.19 11.48
N ARG A 86 5.28 2.21 12.29
CA ARG A 86 3.96 2.89 12.21
C ARG A 86 3.69 3.52 10.86
N LEU A 87 4.71 4.16 10.26
CA LEU A 87 4.53 4.89 9.01
C LEU A 87 4.32 3.94 7.83
N ASN A 88 5.15 2.90 7.66
CA ASN A 88 4.95 1.93 6.59
C ASN A 88 3.69 1.09 6.78
N LEU A 89 3.35 0.74 8.03
CA LEU A 89 2.07 0.08 8.32
C LEU A 89 0.89 0.94 7.88
N LEU A 90 0.92 2.24 8.20
CA LEU A 90 -0.12 3.19 7.78
C LEU A 90 -0.21 3.27 6.25
N ILE A 91 0.93 3.38 5.57
CA ILE A 91 0.99 3.46 4.10
C ILE A 91 0.41 2.19 3.46
N THR A 92 0.81 1.01 3.92
CA THR A 92 0.32 -0.27 3.36
C THR A 92 -1.18 -0.45 3.61
N VAL A 93 -1.68 -0.16 4.82
CA VAL A 93 -3.11 -0.28 5.11
C VAL A 93 -3.94 0.73 4.32
N LEU A 94 -3.48 2.00 4.24
CA LEU A 94 -4.18 3.00 3.42
C LEU A 94 -4.14 2.63 1.94
N GLY A 95 -3.02 2.15 1.42
CA GLY A 95 -2.89 1.71 0.03
C GLY A 95 -3.77 0.51 -0.32
N LEU A 96 -4.06 -0.38 0.64
CA LEU A 96 -4.98 -1.51 0.45
C LEU A 96 -6.46 -1.13 0.51
N LEU A 97 -6.79 -0.07 1.26
CA LEU A 97 -8.16 0.39 1.43
C LEU A 97 -8.63 1.33 0.31
N HIS A 98 -7.71 2.00 -0.38
CA HIS A 98 -7.99 2.86 -1.53
C HIS A 98 -8.09 2.05 -2.83
#